data_AF-A0A955YXS2-F1
#
_entry.id   AF-A0A955YXS2-F1
#
_cell.length_a   1.000
_cell.length_b   1.000
_cell.length_c   1.000
_cell.angle_alpha   90.00
_cell.angle_beta   90.00
_cell.angle_gamma   90.00
#
_symmetry.space_group_name_H-M   'P 1'
#
loop_
_entity.id
_entity.type
_entity.pdbx_description
1 polymer ?
#
loop_
_entity_poly.entity_id
_entity_poly.type
_entity_poly.pdbx_seq_one_letter_code
_entity_poly.pdbx_strand_id
1 'polypeptide(L)'
;MSAITPASLFEAHFLPAYPPDARADLARARAEDANPAKNKNIYAHLADAAEVFVSNAPRLFEGESLTLDYSDASVHRLSAALTRARRDAWLSDGATGADGTLFNVVIHGAAYVGECVVRAHGGAWSVRRPLWESLVALTSRAGEAELAVFHWWLKSLSDEALDGGASLADRYRAHVEVPCATPEELPVIATPDRRLPKLAKPSYSALYKHLRAHLPELRDVGEHFPSAERFDELGLTSVSFLLVGGGRALVMWAPSKAGLHVMWLTSAGFDKAAFYAADAFPEPLVREGPDGKLEIALSLDGATRSFEVLWWGP
;
A
#
# COMPACT_ATOMS: atom_id res chain seq x y z
N MET A 1 -22.53 20.42 4.64
CA MET A 1 -21.15 20.69 5.09
C MET A 1 -20.29 20.82 3.85
N SER A 2 -19.32 21.74 3.83
CA SER A 2 -18.34 21.82 2.74
C SER A 2 -17.50 20.55 2.70
N ALA A 3 -17.07 20.11 1.51
CA ALA A 3 -16.20 18.96 1.37
C ALA A 3 -14.90 19.13 2.18
N ILE A 4 -14.47 18.08 2.87
CA ILE A 4 -13.23 18.06 3.64
C ILE A 4 -12.07 17.82 2.68
N THR A 5 -11.24 18.85 2.50
CA THR A 5 -10.04 18.83 1.67
C THR A 5 -8.77 18.72 2.53
N PRO A 6 -7.61 18.35 1.95
CA PRO A 6 -6.35 18.35 2.69
C PRO A 6 -6.00 19.74 3.23
N ALA A 7 -6.29 20.79 2.45
CA ALA A 7 -6.06 22.18 2.83
C ALA A 7 -6.96 22.59 4.01
N SER A 8 -8.25 22.25 3.98
CA SER A 8 -9.15 22.58 5.09
C SER A 8 -8.79 21.83 6.38
N LEU A 9 -8.33 20.57 6.28
CA LEU A 9 -7.81 19.83 7.44
C LEU A 9 -6.57 20.52 8.02
N PHE A 10 -5.62 20.86 7.15
CA PHE A 10 -4.40 21.56 7.52
C PHE A 10 -4.69 22.87 8.25
N GLU A 11 -5.49 23.75 7.64
CA GLU A 11 -5.79 25.09 8.16
C GLU A 11 -6.54 25.06 9.49
N ALA A 12 -7.50 24.15 9.63
CA ALA A 12 -8.34 24.08 10.81
C ALA A 12 -7.67 23.37 12.01
N HIS A 13 -6.91 22.30 11.77
CA HIS A 13 -6.46 21.41 12.84
C HIS A 13 -4.95 21.44 13.10
N PHE A 14 -4.13 21.79 12.10
CA PHE A 14 -2.67 21.70 12.22
C PHE A 14 -2.02 23.07 12.27
N LEU A 15 -2.37 23.97 11.35
CA LEU A 15 -1.82 25.33 11.27
C LEU A 15 -1.90 26.12 12.60
N PRO A 16 -2.95 25.99 13.45
CA PRO A 16 -2.99 26.67 14.74
C PRO A 16 -1.88 26.24 15.70
N ALA A 17 -1.36 25.02 15.57
CA ALA A 17 -0.27 24.50 16.40
C ALA A 17 1.13 24.82 15.85
N TYR A 18 1.24 25.53 14.73
CA TYR A 18 2.54 25.92 14.18
C TYR A 18 3.20 26.99 15.05
N PRO A 19 4.53 26.92 15.25
CA PRO A 19 5.28 28.02 15.83
C PRO A 19 4.98 29.34 15.08
N PRO A 20 4.84 30.48 15.79
CA PRO A 20 4.44 31.75 15.15
C PRO A 20 5.33 32.17 13.97
N ASP A 21 6.64 31.92 14.07
CA ASP A 21 7.63 32.20 13.04
C ASP A 21 7.51 31.27 11.82
N ALA A 22 7.16 30.00 12.03
CA ALA A 22 6.91 29.04 10.96
C ALA A 22 5.56 29.33 10.27
N ARG A 23 4.54 29.71 11.04
CA ARG A 23 3.22 30.10 10.50
C ARG A 23 3.28 31.36 9.64
N ALA A 24 4.15 32.32 10.00
CA ALA A 24 4.33 33.55 9.25
C ALA A 24 4.98 33.32 7.88
N ASP A 25 5.81 32.29 7.73
CA ASP A 25 6.48 31.92 6.47
C ASP A 25 6.66 30.40 6.36
N LEU A 26 5.59 29.73 5.91
CA LEU A 26 5.58 28.28 5.72
C LEU A 26 6.58 27.82 4.66
N ALA A 27 6.84 28.64 3.64
CA ALA A 27 7.75 28.28 2.55
C ALA A 27 9.19 28.16 3.07
N ARG A 28 9.64 29.16 3.85
CA ARG A 28 10.94 29.11 4.52
C ARG A 28 11.02 27.96 5.51
N ALA A 29 10.01 27.78 6.36
CA ALA A 29 9.98 26.71 7.36
C ALA A 29 10.08 25.31 6.75
N ARG A 30 9.55 25.13 5.53
CA ARG A 30 9.62 23.88 4.76
C ARG A 30 10.91 23.73 3.94
N ALA A 31 11.67 24.80 3.72
CA ALA A 31 12.92 24.76 2.98
C ALA A 31 14.14 24.47 3.88
N GLU A 32 14.09 24.85 5.16
CA GLU A 32 15.20 24.70 6.11
C GLU A 32 15.19 23.34 6.82
N ASP A 33 16.35 22.67 6.89
CA ASP A 33 16.54 21.53 7.79
C ASP A 33 16.70 22.07 9.22
N ALA A 34 15.81 21.67 10.11
CA ALA A 34 15.80 22.09 11.51
C ALA A 34 16.79 21.27 12.37
N ASN A 35 17.47 20.27 11.82
CA ASN A 35 18.51 19.48 12.47
C ASN A 35 19.81 19.39 11.64
N PRO A 36 20.43 20.52 11.24
CA PRO A 36 21.60 20.50 10.35
C PRO A 36 22.83 19.82 10.99
N ALA A 37 22.88 19.77 12.32
CA ALA A 37 23.93 19.08 13.08
C ALA A 37 23.70 17.56 13.21
N LYS A 38 22.62 17.02 12.64
CA LYS A 38 22.23 15.60 12.71
C LYS A 38 22.20 15.05 14.13
N ASN A 39 21.64 15.83 15.06
CA ASN A 39 21.47 15.42 16.45
C ASN A 39 20.58 14.17 16.52
N LYS A 40 21.14 13.06 17.00
CA LYS A 40 20.45 11.77 17.10
C LYS A 40 19.22 11.79 17.99
N ASN A 41 19.20 12.65 19.01
CA ASN A 41 18.07 12.74 19.93
C ASN A 41 16.81 13.26 19.22
N ILE A 42 16.94 14.10 18.18
CA ILE A 42 15.79 14.59 17.42
C ILE A 42 15.19 13.48 16.55
N TYR A 43 16.03 12.62 15.97
CA TYR A 43 15.56 11.43 15.27
C TYR A 43 14.92 10.41 16.22
N ALA A 44 15.47 10.26 17.44
CA ALA A 44 14.86 9.42 18.47
C ALA A 44 13.43 9.87 18.81
N HIS A 45 13.16 11.18 18.87
CA HIS A 45 11.80 11.67 19.08
C HIS A 45 10.80 11.28 17.98
N LEU A 46 11.24 11.14 16.72
CA LEU A 46 10.38 10.63 15.63
C LEU A 46 10.10 9.14 15.81
N ALA A 47 11.10 8.36 16.21
CA ALA A 47 10.93 6.95 16.55
C ALA A 47 9.99 6.76 17.77
N ASP A 48 10.19 7.54 18.84
CA ASP A 48 9.34 7.52 20.04
C ASP A 48 7.88 7.87 19.67
N ALA A 49 7.68 8.85 18.79
CA ALA A 49 6.34 9.22 18.31
C ALA A 49 5.67 8.08 17.53
N ALA A 50 6.44 7.34 16.72
CA ALA A 50 5.93 6.15 16.04
C ALA A 50 5.56 5.03 17.04
N GLU A 51 6.35 4.81 18.08
CA GLU A 51 6.05 3.82 19.13
C GLU A 51 4.80 4.19 19.94
N VAL A 52 4.61 5.48 20.23
CA VAL A 52 3.38 6.00 20.84
C VAL A 52 2.18 5.74 19.94
N PHE A 53 2.32 5.89 18.61
CA PHE A 53 1.24 5.56 17.67
C PHE A 53 0.86 4.08 17.76
N VAL A 54 1.85 3.18 17.68
CA VAL A 54 1.64 1.73 17.77
C VAL A 54 0.93 1.36 19.07
N SER A 55 1.40 1.91 20.20
CA SER A 55 0.82 1.64 21.53
C SER A 55 -0.62 2.13 21.67
N ASN A 56 -0.98 3.22 20.98
CA ASN A 56 -2.34 3.77 21.00
C ASN A 56 -3.27 3.19 19.93
N ALA A 57 -2.75 2.49 18.92
CA ALA A 57 -3.54 1.98 17.79
C ALA A 57 -4.77 1.15 18.21
N PRO A 58 -4.71 0.23 19.20
CA PRO A 58 -5.90 -0.51 19.63
C PRO A 58 -7.04 0.39 20.12
N ARG A 59 -6.71 1.51 20.77
CA ARG A 59 -7.69 2.50 21.25
C ARG A 59 -8.21 3.37 20.11
N LEU A 60 -7.35 3.77 19.18
CA LEU A 60 -7.69 4.69 18.09
C LEU A 60 -8.55 4.04 17.00
N PHE A 61 -8.42 2.73 16.82
CA PHE A 61 -9.07 1.98 15.74
C PHE A 61 -10.16 1.00 16.22
N GLU A 62 -10.49 0.98 17.51
CA GLU A 62 -11.59 0.26 18.17
C GLU A 62 -12.04 -1.04 17.45
N GLY A 63 -11.49 -2.20 17.86
CA GLY A 63 -12.03 -3.51 17.46
C GLY A 63 -11.35 -4.19 16.27
N GLU A 64 -10.36 -3.56 15.64
CA GLU A 64 -9.43 -4.24 14.74
C GLU A 64 -8.15 -4.59 15.50
N SER A 65 -7.69 -5.85 15.41
CA SER A 65 -6.33 -6.23 15.80
C SER A 65 -5.34 -5.66 14.79
N LEU A 66 -5.28 -4.33 14.69
CA LEU A 66 -4.41 -3.61 13.77
C LEU A 66 -2.97 -3.82 14.23
N THR A 67 -2.30 -4.77 13.60
CA THR A 67 -0.92 -5.10 13.89
C THR A 67 -0.01 -4.15 13.13
N LEU A 68 0.68 -3.29 13.87
CA LEU A 68 1.63 -2.31 13.36
C LEU A 68 3.06 -2.76 13.71
N ASP A 69 3.77 -3.32 12.74
CA ASP A 69 5.05 -4.02 12.91
C ASP A 69 6.19 -3.38 12.09
N TYR A 70 5.98 -2.15 11.58
CA TYR A 70 6.92 -1.40 10.74
C TYR A 70 7.20 -2.02 9.36
N SER A 71 6.46 -3.04 8.94
CA SER A 71 6.54 -3.58 7.57
C SER A 71 5.68 -2.79 6.58
N ASP A 72 5.93 -2.96 5.28
CA ASP A 72 5.05 -2.42 4.22
C ASP A 72 3.61 -2.89 4.41
N ALA A 73 3.42 -4.18 4.74
CA ALA A 73 2.11 -4.76 5.00
C ALA A 73 1.36 -4.06 6.14
N SER A 74 2.06 -3.53 7.15
CA SER A 74 1.44 -2.74 8.21
C SER A 74 0.89 -1.39 7.73
N VAL A 75 1.54 -0.75 6.76
CA VAL A 75 1.05 0.49 6.14
C VAL A 75 -0.21 0.22 5.33
N HIS A 76 -0.28 -0.93 4.64
CA HIS A 76 -1.50 -1.38 3.95
C HIS A 76 -2.65 -1.62 4.92
N ARG A 77 -2.42 -2.33 6.03
CA ARG A 77 -3.42 -2.55 7.08
C ARG A 77 -3.89 -1.22 7.69
N LEU A 78 -2.94 -0.33 7.99
CA LEU A 78 -3.24 1.01 8.51
C LEU A 78 -4.09 1.80 7.52
N SER A 79 -3.74 1.81 6.24
CA SER A 79 -4.49 2.52 5.19
C SER A 79 -5.93 2.00 5.08
N ALA A 80 -6.12 0.68 5.11
CA ALA A 80 -7.45 0.07 5.10
C ALA A 80 -8.28 0.47 6.34
N ALA A 81 -7.59 0.70 7.47
CA ALA A 81 -8.22 1.16 8.69
C ALA A 81 -8.58 2.66 8.67
N LEU A 82 -8.14 3.45 7.70
CA LEU A 82 -8.51 4.87 7.57
C LEU A 82 -9.87 4.99 6.86
N THR A 83 -10.93 5.17 7.63
CA THR A 83 -12.29 5.31 7.10
C THR A 83 -12.88 6.68 7.39
N ARG A 84 -13.89 7.07 6.58
CA ARG A 84 -14.71 8.28 6.81
C ARG A 84 -15.27 8.31 8.23
N ALA A 85 -15.87 7.21 8.68
CA ALA A 85 -16.44 7.12 10.02
C ALA A 85 -15.41 7.39 11.13
N ARG A 86 -14.19 6.82 11.01
CA ARG A 86 -13.12 7.04 12.00
C ARG A 86 -12.61 8.47 11.99
N ARG A 87 -12.33 9.04 10.82
CA ARG A 87 -11.94 10.44 10.70
C ARG A 87 -12.99 11.36 11.31
N ASP A 88 -14.26 11.14 10.99
CA ASP A 88 -15.35 11.99 11.45
C ASP A 88 -15.54 11.86 12.97
N ALA A 89 -15.30 10.68 13.54
CA ALA A 89 -15.24 10.48 14.99
C ALA A 89 -14.09 11.26 15.64
N TRP A 90 -12.87 11.21 15.10
CA TRP A 90 -11.72 11.97 15.61
C TRP A 90 -11.92 13.49 15.49
N LEU A 91 -12.64 13.96 14.47
CA LEU A 91 -13.03 15.35 14.30
C LEU A 91 -14.09 15.80 15.33
N SER A 92 -14.97 14.89 15.74
CA SER A 92 -16.10 15.17 16.63
C SER A 92 -15.72 15.26 18.10
N ASP A 93 -14.48 14.91 18.45
CA ASP A 93 -13.94 14.97 19.82
C ASP A 93 -13.78 16.40 20.37
N GLY A 94 -14.01 17.42 19.53
CA GLY A 94 -14.18 18.83 19.93
C GLY A 94 -12.88 19.58 20.30
N ALA A 95 -11.78 18.87 20.56
CA ALA A 95 -10.47 19.46 20.76
C ALA A 95 -9.75 19.72 19.41
N THR A 96 -9.00 20.83 19.33
CA THR A 96 -8.23 21.22 18.13
C THR A 96 -6.76 21.47 18.49
N GLY A 97 -5.88 21.44 17.48
CA GLY A 97 -4.44 21.55 17.73
C GLY A 97 -3.91 20.36 18.55
N ALA A 98 -2.92 20.61 19.40
CA ALA A 98 -2.19 19.57 20.15
C ALA A 98 -3.08 18.67 21.03
N ASP A 99 -4.25 19.16 21.45
CA ASP A 99 -5.18 18.41 22.29
C ASP A 99 -6.20 17.59 21.46
N GLY A 100 -6.26 17.82 20.15
CA GLY A 100 -7.21 17.14 19.25
C GLY A 100 -6.81 15.71 18.92
N THR A 101 -7.78 14.79 18.96
CA THR A 101 -7.54 13.39 18.58
C THR A 101 -7.06 13.26 17.13
N LEU A 102 -7.69 13.95 16.16
CA LEU A 102 -7.23 13.93 14.77
C LEU A 102 -5.78 14.41 14.62
N PHE A 103 -5.41 15.48 15.32
CA PHE A 103 -4.05 16.01 15.28
C PHE A 103 -3.04 14.97 15.74
N ASN A 104 -3.28 14.35 16.90
CA ASN A 104 -2.41 13.34 17.46
C ASN A 104 -2.31 12.08 16.60
N VAL A 105 -3.43 11.62 16.03
CA VAL A 105 -3.44 10.48 15.10
C VAL A 105 -2.55 10.76 13.90
N VAL A 106 -2.68 11.93 13.28
CA VAL A 106 -1.96 12.27 12.05
C VAL A 106 -0.47 12.49 12.30
N ILE A 107 -0.08 13.24 13.34
CA ILE A 107 1.34 13.53 13.58
C ILE A 107 2.14 12.25 13.95
N HIS A 108 1.57 11.42 14.83
CA HIS A 108 2.23 10.18 15.27
C HIS A 108 2.13 9.10 14.17
N GLY A 109 1.03 9.08 13.42
CA GLY A 109 0.87 8.24 12.24
C GLY A 109 1.84 8.60 11.12
N ALA A 110 2.15 9.88 10.92
CA ALA A 110 3.16 10.32 9.96
C ALA A 110 4.57 9.87 10.38
N ALA A 111 4.89 9.97 11.67
CA ALA A 111 6.12 9.41 12.22
C ALA A 111 6.19 7.89 12.02
N TYR A 112 5.10 7.16 12.29
CA TYR A 112 5.02 5.71 12.08
C TYR A 112 5.28 5.30 10.63
N VAL A 113 4.58 5.92 9.67
CA VAL A 113 4.77 5.61 8.24
C VAL A 113 6.19 5.98 7.79
N GLY A 114 6.74 7.10 8.28
CA GLY A 114 8.12 7.45 7.99
C GLY A 114 9.13 6.45 8.56
N GLU A 115 8.91 5.94 9.77
CA GLU A 115 9.72 4.86 10.37
C GLU A 115 9.61 3.56 9.57
N CYS A 116 8.47 3.24 8.95
CA CYS A 116 8.37 2.11 8.02
C CYS A 116 9.35 2.26 6.85
N VAL A 117 9.41 3.46 6.24
CA VAL A 117 10.37 3.75 5.16
C VAL A 117 11.82 3.66 5.64
N VAL A 118 12.13 4.26 6.79
CA VAL A 118 13.49 4.25 7.35
C VAL A 118 13.96 2.82 7.64
N ARG A 119 13.11 2.02 8.30
CA ARG A 119 13.47 0.67 8.77
C ARG A 119 13.46 -0.37 7.65
N ALA A 120 12.47 -0.35 6.77
CA ALA A 120 12.31 -1.36 5.73
C ALA A 120 13.11 -1.03 4.46
N HIS A 121 13.30 0.25 4.14
CA HIS A 121 13.89 0.69 2.86
C HIS A 121 15.14 1.56 3.01
N GLY A 122 15.66 1.74 4.24
CA GLY A 122 16.88 2.50 4.49
C GLY A 122 16.75 4.01 4.27
N GLY A 123 15.54 4.55 4.35
CA GLY A 123 15.31 5.99 4.28
C GLY A 123 15.98 6.77 5.43
N ALA A 124 16.09 8.09 5.28
CA ALA A 124 16.68 8.97 6.27
C ALA A 124 15.79 10.18 6.54
N TRP A 125 15.57 10.53 7.82
CA TRP A 125 14.80 11.71 8.18
C TRP A 125 15.53 13.02 7.83
N SER A 126 14.82 13.92 7.16
CA SER A 126 15.14 15.34 6.96
C SER A 126 14.21 16.15 7.85
N VAL A 127 14.75 16.72 8.93
CA VAL A 127 13.94 17.27 10.03
C VAL A 127 13.41 18.64 9.65
N ARG A 128 12.11 18.85 9.83
CA ARG A 128 11.49 20.18 9.68
C ARG A 128 10.99 20.72 11.01
N ARG A 129 10.60 21.99 11.01
CA ARG A 129 9.93 22.64 12.14
C ARG A 129 8.56 23.16 11.68
N PRO A 130 7.45 22.67 12.24
CA PRO A 130 7.35 21.68 13.32
C PRO A 130 7.80 20.26 12.91
N LEU A 131 8.13 19.42 13.90
CA LEU A 131 8.74 18.10 13.70
C LEU A 131 7.89 17.16 12.82
N TRP A 132 6.56 17.26 12.87
CA TRP A 132 5.68 16.44 12.04
C TRP A 132 5.70 16.80 10.55
N GLU A 133 6.24 17.96 10.13
CA GLU A 133 6.48 18.27 8.71
C GLU A 133 7.79 17.63 8.19
N SER A 134 8.50 16.87 9.02
CA SER A 134 9.74 16.20 8.60
C SER A 134 9.49 15.28 7.40
N LEU A 135 10.48 15.24 6.53
CA LEU A 135 10.46 14.45 5.30
C LEU A 135 11.31 13.21 5.49
N VAL A 136 11.02 12.15 4.75
CA VAL A 136 11.94 11.00 4.64
C VAL A 136 12.64 11.08 3.29
N ALA A 137 13.94 11.32 3.29
CA ALA A 137 14.78 11.18 2.11
C ALA A 137 14.96 9.70 1.79
N LEU A 138 14.68 9.32 0.55
CA LEU A 138 14.80 7.95 0.06
C LEU A 138 15.60 7.94 -1.25
N THR A 139 16.66 7.14 -1.28
CA THR A 139 17.42 6.86 -2.49
C THR A 139 17.10 5.46 -2.96
N SER A 140 16.68 5.33 -4.21
CA SER A 140 16.35 4.06 -4.84
C SER A 140 16.88 4.01 -6.27
N ARG A 141 16.68 2.87 -6.94
CA ARG A 141 16.95 2.73 -8.39
C ARG A 141 16.15 3.72 -9.25
N ALA A 142 15.01 4.19 -8.78
CA ALA A 142 14.18 5.16 -9.49
C ALA A 142 14.67 6.61 -9.33
N GLY A 143 15.67 6.83 -8.46
CA GLY A 143 16.23 8.14 -8.14
C GLY A 143 16.10 8.49 -6.65
N GLU A 144 16.25 9.78 -6.36
CA GLU A 144 16.16 10.35 -5.01
C GLU A 144 14.84 11.11 -4.85
N ALA A 145 14.21 10.98 -3.68
CA ALA A 145 12.97 11.69 -3.34
C ALA A 145 12.94 12.10 -1.87
N GLU A 146 12.28 13.24 -1.58
CA GLU A 146 11.88 13.62 -0.22
C GLU A 146 10.38 13.34 -0.03
N LEU A 147 10.06 12.41 0.87
CA LEU A 147 8.70 11.93 1.09
C LEU A 147 8.01 12.77 2.16
N ALA A 148 7.01 13.56 1.74
CA ALA A 148 6.18 14.38 2.62
C ALA A 148 5.05 13.55 3.28
N VAL A 149 5.42 12.63 4.16
CA VAL A 149 4.50 11.63 4.76
C VAL A 149 3.32 12.27 5.50
N PHE A 150 3.53 13.39 6.19
CA PHE A 150 2.45 14.16 6.80
C PHE A 150 1.39 14.63 5.79
N HIS A 151 1.82 15.09 4.61
CA HIS A 151 0.89 15.49 3.55
C HIS A 151 0.20 14.29 2.92
N TRP A 152 0.79 13.09 2.95
CA TRP A 152 0.09 11.88 2.53
C TRP A 152 -1.09 11.59 3.45
N TRP A 153 -0.92 11.72 4.76
CA TRP A 153 -2.02 11.59 5.73
C TRP A 153 -3.17 12.57 5.47
N LEU A 154 -2.86 13.86 5.30
CA LEU A 154 -3.89 14.87 5.02
C LEU A 154 -4.65 14.57 3.72
N LYS A 155 -3.94 14.08 2.70
CA LYS A 155 -4.54 13.66 1.43
C LYS A 155 -5.43 12.44 1.60
N SER A 156 -4.95 11.42 2.33
CA SER A 156 -5.68 10.17 2.54
C SER A 156 -6.91 10.31 3.45
N LEU A 157 -6.98 11.37 4.25
CA LEU A 157 -8.14 11.71 5.08
C LEU A 157 -9.09 12.72 4.42
N SER A 158 -8.86 13.11 3.17
CA SER A 158 -9.81 13.96 2.43
C SER A 158 -11.04 13.18 1.98
N ASP A 159 -12.15 13.88 1.70
CA ASP A 159 -13.34 13.24 1.15
C ASP A 159 -13.05 12.55 -0.19
N GLU A 160 -12.26 13.18 -1.06
CA GLU A 160 -11.85 12.60 -2.35
C GLU A 160 -11.16 11.25 -2.19
N ALA A 161 -10.19 11.14 -1.27
CA ALA A 161 -9.48 9.88 -1.04
C ALA A 161 -10.39 8.80 -0.43
N LEU A 162 -11.27 9.18 0.51
CA LEU A 162 -12.16 8.25 1.17
C LEU A 162 -13.36 7.82 0.31
N ASP A 163 -13.64 8.54 -0.78
CA ASP A 163 -14.64 8.22 -1.80
C ASP A 163 -14.03 7.49 -3.02
N GLY A 164 -12.89 6.82 -2.83
CA GLY A 164 -12.26 5.98 -3.85
C GLY A 164 -11.07 6.62 -4.58
N GLY A 165 -10.58 7.76 -4.10
CA GLY A 165 -9.31 8.35 -4.55
C GLY A 165 -8.07 7.63 -3.98
N ALA A 166 -6.89 8.19 -4.24
CA ALA A 166 -5.62 7.59 -3.82
C ALA A 166 -5.44 7.56 -2.29
N SER A 167 -5.36 6.35 -1.75
CA SER A 167 -5.21 6.05 -0.32
C SER A 167 -3.78 6.26 0.20
N LEU A 168 -3.57 6.03 1.50
CA LEU A 168 -2.23 6.06 2.10
C LEU A 168 -1.35 4.94 1.55
N ALA A 169 -1.92 3.73 1.40
CA ALA A 169 -1.27 2.58 0.79
C ALA A 169 -0.85 2.86 -0.66
N ASP A 170 -1.70 3.49 -1.47
CA ASP A 170 -1.36 3.80 -2.87
C ASP A 170 -0.17 4.75 -2.96
N ARG A 171 -0.12 5.76 -2.09
CA ARG A 171 1.01 6.71 -2.02
C ARG A 171 2.28 6.02 -1.56
N TYR A 172 2.20 5.22 -0.52
CA TYR A 172 3.33 4.46 0.00
C TYR A 172 3.87 3.51 -1.07
N ARG A 173 2.99 2.77 -1.74
CA ARG A 173 3.34 1.87 -2.84
C ARG A 173 4.04 2.59 -3.98
N ALA A 174 3.45 3.68 -4.48
CA ALA A 174 3.96 4.42 -5.63
C ALA A 174 5.32 5.09 -5.36
N HIS A 175 5.57 5.54 -4.13
CA HIS A 175 6.75 6.33 -3.78
C HIS A 175 7.81 5.57 -2.97
N VAL A 176 7.50 4.38 -2.44
CA VAL A 176 8.40 3.58 -1.61
C VAL A 176 8.56 2.18 -2.18
N GLU A 177 7.49 1.37 -2.18
CA GLU A 177 7.60 -0.06 -2.56
C GLU A 177 8.05 -0.23 -4.01
N VAL A 178 7.36 0.41 -4.97
CA VAL A 178 7.67 0.26 -6.39
C VAL A 178 9.07 0.78 -6.73
N PRO A 179 9.49 1.97 -6.26
CA PRO A 179 10.86 2.44 -6.43
C PRO A 179 11.93 1.54 -5.81
N CYS A 180 11.64 0.89 -4.67
CA CYS A 180 12.62 0.06 -3.96
C CYS A 180 12.59 -1.42 -4.36
N ALA A 181 11.55 -1.87 -5.05
CA ALA A 181 11.38 -3.27 -5.43
C ALA A 181 12.55 -3.76 -6.32
N THR A 182 13.05 -4.96 -6.02
CA THR A 182 14.12 -5.65 -6.78
C THR A 182 13.61 -6.93 -7.47
N PRO A 183 12.55 -6.85 -8.31
CA PRO A 183 11.88 -8.04 -8.84
C PRO A 183 12.79 -8.93 -9.71
N GLU A 184 13.82 -8.37 -10.34
CA GLU A 184 14.83 -9.11 -11.10
C GLU A 184 15.76 -9.99 -10.24
N GLU A 185 15.87 -9.69 -8.95
CA GLU A 185 16.65 -10.47 -7.97
C GLU A 185 15.86 -11.66 -7.42
N LEU A 186 14.54 -11.73 -7.68
CA LEU A 186 13.71 -12.85 -7.26
C LEU A 186 14.25 -14.18 -7.84
N PRO A 187 14.26 -15.28 -7.06
CA PRO A 187 14.67 -16.57 -7.56
C PRO A 187 13.76 -17.04 -8.71
N VAL A 188 14.39 -17.61 -9.74
CA VAL A 188 13.65 -18.25 -10.85
C VAL A 188 12.96 -19.51 -10.33
N ILE A 189 11.64 -19.60 -10.53
CA ILE A 189 10.82 -20.77 -10.18
C ILE A 189 11.01 -21.86 -11.23
N ALA A 190 10.83 -21.50 -12.51
CA ALA A 190 10.90 -22.40 -13.65
C ALA A 190 11.29 -21.65 -14.93
N THR A 191 11.54 -22.38 -16.02
CA THR A 191 11.84 -21.76 -17.32
C THR A 191 10.63 -20.99 -17.85
N PRO A 192 10.81 -19.80 -18.46
CA PRO A 192 9.71 -18.92 -18.87
C PRO A 192 8.83 -19.51 -20.00
N ASP A 193 9.34 -20.46 -20.76
CA ASP A 193 8.62 -21.18 -21.81
C ASP A 193 7.67 -22.27 -21.27
N ARG A 194 7.71 -22.54 -19.96
CA ARG A 194 6.87 -23.57 -19.35
C ARG A 194 5.39 -23.21 -19.42
N ARG A 195 4.63 -24.08 -20.08
CA ARG A 195 3.17 -23.95 -20.22
C ARG A 195 2.46 -24.63 -19.05
N LEU A 196 1.62 -23.87 -18.35
CA LEU A 196 0.69 -24.41 -17.35
C LEU A 196 -0.73 -24.43 -17.95
N PRO A 197 -1.42 -25.59 -17.96
CA PRO A 197 -2.77 -25.67 -18.52
C PRO A 197 -3.79 -24.91 -17.67
N LYS A 198 -4.84 -24.36 -18.30
CA LYS A 198 -5.96 -23.72 -17.59
C LYS A 198 -6.67 -24.72 -16.69
N LEU A 199 -6.96 -24.34 -15.45
CA LEU A 199 -7.78 -25.09 -14.51
C LEU A 199 -9.25 -24.68 -14.64
N ALA A 200 -10.07 -25.49 -15.30
CA ALA A 200 -11.46 -25.14 -15.65
C ALA A 200 -12.48 -25.26 -14.50
N LYS A 201 -12.15 -25.97 -13.42
CA LYS A 201 -13.02 -26.15 -12.24
C LYS A 201 -12.17 -25.99 -10.98
N PRO A 202 -11.93 -24.75 -10.54
CA PRO A 202 -11.02 -24.51 -9.43
C PRO A 202 -11.67 -24.86 -8.10
N SER A 203 -10.90 -25.54 -7.27
CA SER A 203 -11.05 -25.66 -5.82
C SER A 203 -9.65 -25.62 -5.23
N TYR A 204 -9.52 -25.32 -3.94
CA TYR A 204 -8.20 -25.26 -3.31
C TYR A 204 -7.39 -26.56 -3.53
N SER A 205 -8.03 -27.72 -3.33
CA SER A 205 -7.38 -29.02 -3.55
C SER A 205 -7.00 -29.26 -5.02
N ALA A 206 -7.86 -28.83 -5.96
CA ALA A 206 -7.57 -28.95 -7.39
C ALA A 206 -6.39 -28.06 -7.81
N LEU A 207 -6.35 -26.82 -7.33
CA LEU A 207 -5.24 -25.89 -7.56
C LEU A 207 -3.93 -26.48 -7.02
N TYR A 208 -3.93 -26.97 -5.79
CA TYR A 208 -2.73 -27.53 -5.17
C TYR A 208 -2.18 -28.74 -5.95
N LYS A 209 -3.06 -29.67 -6.35
CA LYS A 209 -2.69 -30.81 -7.21
C LYS A 209 -2.17 -30.35 -8.57
N HIS A 210 -2.79 -29.33 -9.14
CA HIS A 210 -2.40 -28.76 -10.43
C HIS A 210 -1.00 -28.14 -10.38
N LEU A 211 -0.71 -27.30 -9.38
CA LEU A 211 0.61 -26.70 -9.20
C LEU A 211 1.68 -27.76 -8.95
N ARG A 212 1.41 -28.77 -8.11
CA ARG A 212 2.36 -29.89 -7.92
C ARG A 212 2.65 -30.68 -9.19
N ALA A 213 1.69 -30.81 -10.10
CA ALA A 213 1.85 -31.54 -11.35
C ALA A 213 2.60 -30.74 -12.43
N HIS A 214 2.40 -29.43 -12.49
CA HIS A 214 2.86 -28.58 -13.60
C HIS A 214 3.96 -27.57 -13.23
N LEU A 215 4.16 -27.32 -11.93
CA LEU A 215 5.17 -26.41 -11.37
C LEU A 215 5.66 -26.92 -10.00
N PRO A 216 6.26 -28.12 -9.93
CA PRO A 216 6.69 -28.74 -8.66
C PRO A 216 7.76 -27.93 -7.91
N GLU A 217 8.45 -27.01 -8.58
CA GLU A 217 9.41 -26.10 -7.97
C GLU A 217 8.74 -25.12 -6.98
N LEU A 218 7.48 -24.77 -7.21
CA LEU A 218 6.66 -24.00 -6.28
C LEU A 218 6.05 -24.96 -5.24
N ARG A 219 6.81 -25.19 -4.16
CA ARG A 219 6.47 -26.20 -3.15
C ARG A 219 5.27 -25.83 -2.29
N ASP A 220 5.11 -24.54 -2.03
CA ASP A 220 4.07 -23.98 -1.17
C ASP A 220 3.49 -22.71 -1.83
N VAL A 221 2.20 -22.48 -1.64
CA VAL A 221 1.51 -21.25 -2.04
C VAL A 221 1.69 -20.15 -0.99
N GLY A 222 2.22 -20.44 0.19
CA GLY A 222 2.57 -19.46 1.22
C GLY A 222 1.44 -19.15 2.21
N GLU A 223 1.81 -18.63 3.38
CA GLU A 223 0.93 -18.40 4.53
C GLU A 223 -0.22 -17.42 4.24
N HIS A 224 0.03 -16.41 3.42
CA HIS A 224 -0.94 -15.36 3.11
C HIS A 224 -1.80 -15.65 1.87
N PHE A 225 -1.64 -16.83 1.27
CA PHE A 225 -2.55 -17.28 0.23
C PHE A 225 -3.95 -17.53 0.82
N PRO A 226 -5.05 -17.29 0.09
CA PRO A 226 -6.40 -17.57 0.59
C PRO A 226 -6.52 -18.99 1.18
N SER A 227 -7.14 -19.10 2.35
CA SER A 227 -7.46 -20.42 2.95
C SER A 227 -8.35 -21.23 2.00
N ALA A 228 -8.50 -22.53 2.26
CA ALA A 228 -9.36 -23.37 1.44
C ALA A 228 -10.81 -22.84 1.39
N GLU A 229 -11.36 -22.46 2.55
CA GLU A 229 -12.69 -21.87 2.66
C GLU A 229 -12.76 -20.56 1.89
N ARG A 230 -11.78 -19.66 2.10
CA ARG A 230 -11.76 -18.37 1.45
C ARG A 230 -11.62 -18.49 -0.07
N PHE A 231 -10.80 -19.42 -0.55
CA PHE A 231 -10.60 -19.67 -1.97
C PHE A 231 -11.89 -20.15 -2.64
N ASP A 232 -12.65 -21.02 -1.99
CA ASP A 232 -13.92 -21.52 -2.50
C ASP A 232 -15.01 -20.41 -2.45
N GLU A 233 -15.00 -19.55 -1.44
CA GLU A 233 -15.89 -18.37 -1.34
C GLU A 233 -15.72 -17.36 -2.49
N LEU A 234 -14.53 -17.29 -3.12
CA LEU A 234 -14.28 -16.40 -4.25
C LEU A 234 -15.14 -16.75 -5.48
N GLY A 235 -15.70 -17.97 -5.55
CA GLY A 235 -16.58 -18.38 -6.64
C GLY A 235 -15.90 -18.34 -8.02
N LEU A 236 -14.63 -18.71 -8.07
CA LEU A 236 -13.80 -18.68 -9.27
C LEU A 236 -14.35 -19.65 -10.33
N THR A 237 -14.46 -19.20 -11.58
CA THR A 237 -14.98 -20.04 -12.68
C THR A 237 -13.87 -20.83 -13.36
N SER A 238 -12.65 -20.28 -13.37
CA SER A 238 -11.44 -20.95 -13.86
C SER A 238 -10.19 -20.26 -13.31
N VAL A 239 -9.03 -20.89 -13.47
CA VAL A 239 -7.74 -20.27 -13.16
C VAL A 239 -6.80 -20.50 -14.34
N SER A 240 -6.19 -19.42 -14.80
CA SER A 240 -5.17 -19.43 -15.84
C SER A 240 -3.84 -18.94 -15.27
N PHE A 241 -2.74 -19.28 -15.95
CA PHE A 241 -1.40 -19.19 -15.40
C PHE A 241 -0.43 -18.60 -16.43
N LEU A 242 0.49 -17.76 -15.95
CA LEU A 242 1.57 -17.20 -16.74
C LEU A 242 2.82 -17.05 -15.89
N LEU A 243 3.94 -17.60 -16.35
CA LEU A 243 5.25 -17.32 -15.77
C LEU A 243 5.79 -16.03 -16.39
N VAL A 244 6.22 -15.10 -15.54
CA VAL A 244 6.68 -13.77 -15.94
C VAL A 244 8.05 -13.45 -15.34
N GLY A 245 8.67 -12.35 -15.80
CA GLY A 245 9.97 -11.92 -15.26
C GLY A 245 11.08 -12.94 -15.52
N GLY A 246 11.01 -13.66 -16.64
CA GLY A 246 11.90 -14.78 -16.93
C GLY A 246 11.69 -16.00 -16.03
N GLY A 247 10.46 -16.19 -15.52
CA GLY A 247 10.07 -17.34 -14.68
C GLY A 247 10.23 -17.12 -13.17
N ARG A 248 10.35 -15.87 -12.73
CA ARG A 248 10.54 -15.49 -11.31
C ARG A 248 9.25 -15.37 -10.52
N ALA A 249 8.15 -15.10 -11.20
CA ALA A 249 6.83 -15.09 -10.61
C ALA A 249 5.83 -15.86 -11.47
N LEU A 250 4.87 -16.48 -10.79
CA LEU A 250 3.68 -17.05 -11.37
C LEU A 250 2.52 -16.07 -11.17
N VAL A 251 1.94 -15.61 -12.27
CA VAL A 251 0.68 -14.87 -12.29
C VAL A 251 -0.45 -15.87 -12.47
N MET A 252 -1.34 -15.91 -11.51
CA MET A 252 -2.61 -16.61 -11.59
C MET A 252 -3.71 -15.57 -11.80
N TRP A 253 -4.56 -15.75 -12.81
CA TRP A 253 -5.77 -14.95 -12.92
C TRP A 253 -7.01 -15.83 -13.00
N ALA A 254 -8.03 -15.40 -12.28
CA ALA A 254 -9.22 -16.18 -12.01
C ALA A 254 -10.47 -15.29 -12.08
N PRO A 255 -11.28 -15.40 -13.14
CA PRO A 255 -12.56 -14.70 -13.21
C PRO A 255 -13.58 -15.28 -12.23
N SER A 256 -14.40 -14.41 -11.65
CA SER A 256 -15.54 -14.71 -10.79
C SER A 256 -16.76 -13.92 -11.27
N LYS A 257 -17.91 -14.08 -10.59
CA LYS A 257 -19.11 -13.27 -10.90
C LYS A 257 -18.92 -11.78 -10.60
N ALA A 258 -18.03 -11.46 -9.66
CA ALA A 258 -17.80 -10.08 -9.22
C ALA A 258 -16.72 -9.38 -10.06
N GLY A 259 -15.83 -10.13 -10.70
CA GLY A 259 -14.76 -9.57 -11.52
C GLY A 259 -13.58 -10.50 -11.69
N LEU A 260 -12.39 -9.93 -11.84
CA LEU A 260 -11.13 -10.63 -12.06
C LEU A 260 -10.26 -10.59 -10.80
N HIS A 261 -9.90 -11.76 -10.28
CA HIS A 261 -8.84 -11.89 -9.29
C HIS A 261 -7.52 -12.16 -9.99
N VAL A 262 -6.47 -11.42 -9.65
CA VAL A 262 -5.10 -11.66 -10.12
C VAL A 262 -4.20 -11.84 -8.92
N MET A 263 -3.40 -12.91 -8.89
CA MET A 263 -2.54 -13.27 -7.76
C MET A 263 -1.12 -13.53 -8.28
N TRP A 264 -0.14 -12.99 -7.58
CA TRP A 264 1.28 -13.18 -7.87
C TRP A 264 1.90 -14.08 -6.80
N LEU A 265 2.56 -15.13 -7.26
CA LEU A 265 3.32 -16.04 -6.42
C LEU A 265 4.79 -16.00 -6.85
N THR A 266 5.69 -15.90 -5.89
CA THR A 266 7.14 -16.06 -6.10
C THR A 266 7.58 -17.45 -5.66
N SER A 267 8.88 -17.75 -5.72
CA SER A 267 9.43 -18.99 -5.15
C SER A 267 9.16 -19.16 -3.64
N ALA A 268 8.86 -18.08 -2.92
CA ALA A 268 8.48 -18.09 -1.51
C ALA A 268 6.97 -18.31 -1.28
N GLY A 269 6.17 -18.44 -2.34
CA GLY A 269 4.72 -18.50 -2.27
C GLY A 269 4.06 -17.16 -2.59
N PHE A 270 2.87 -16.93 -2.05
CA PHE A 270 2.02 -15.78 -2.31
C PHE A 270 2.71 -14.48 -1.92
N ASP A 271 2.73 -13.55 -2.87
CA ASP A 271 3.28 -12.21 -2.70
C ASP A 271 2.14 -11.18 -2.58
N LYS A 272 1.22 -11.16 -3.55
CA LYS A 272 0.10 -10.21 -3.55
C LYS A 272 -1.05 -10.65 -4.44
N ALA A 273 -2.17 -9.95 -4.29
CA ALA A 273 -3.31 -10.06 -5.18
C ALA A 273 -3.90 -8.69 -5.51
N ALA A 274 -4.57 -8.61 -6.65
CA ALA A 274 -5.41 -7.50 -7.07
C ALA A 274 -6.80 -8.04 -7.45
N PHE A 275 -7.82 -7.22 -7.21
CA PHE A 275 -9.17 -7.49 -7.68
C PHE A 275 -9.63 -6.34 -8.58
N TYR A 276 -10.15 -6.69 -9.75
CA TYR A 276 -10.70 -5.73 -10.69
C TYR A 276 -12.17 -6.08 -10.92
N ALA A 277 -13.08 -5.17 -10.55
CA ALA A 277 -14.48 -5.31 -10.92
C ALA A 277 -14.60 -5.43 -12.44
N ALA A 278 -15.34 -6.42 -12.91
CA ALA A 278 -15.51 -6.69 -14.33
C ALA A 278 -16.81 -7.46 -14.59
N ASP A 279 -17.37 -7.24 -15.78
CA ASP A 279 -18.44 -8.05 -16.31
C ASP A 279 -17.94 -9.49 -16.57
N ALA A 280 -18.84 -10.47 -16.47
CA ALA A 280 -18.49 -11.86 -16.75
C ALA A 280 -18.18 -12.13 -18.24
N PHE A 281 -18.61 -11.24 -19.14
CA PHE A 281 -18.39 -11.36 -20.58
C PHE A 281 -18.07 -10.00 -21.22
N PRO A 282 -17.09 -9.92 -22.13
CA PRO A 282 -16.11 -10.96 -22.48
C PRO A 282 -15.25 -11.41 -21.29
N GLU A 283 -14.78 -12.66 -21.32
CA GLU A 283 -13.94 -13.21 -20.25
C GLU A 283 -12.64 -12.39 -20.14
N PRO A 284 -12.27 -11.91 -18.94
CA PRO A 284 -11.05 -11.14 -18.76
C PRO A 284 -9.79 -11.92 -19.17
N LEU A 285 -8.84 -11.20 -19.74
CA LEU A 285 -7.56 -11.73 -20.21
C LEU A 285 -6.40 -11.06 -19.49
N VAL A 286 -5.41 -11.86 -19.11
CA VAL A 286 -4.10 -11.37 -18.67
C VAL A 286 -3.05 -11.97 -19.59
N ARG A 287 -2.13 -11.15 -20.10
CA ARG A 287 -1.02 -11.59 -20.95
C ARG A 287 0.22 -10.74 -20.71
N GLU A 288 1.38 -11.29 -21.06
CA GLU A 288 2.62 -10.51 -21.11
C GLU A 288 2.60 -9.62 -22.36
N GLY A 289 2.81 -8.33 -22.17
CA GLY A 289 2.95 -7.33 -23.21
C GLY A 289 4.40 -7.25 -23.74
N PRO A 290 4.62 -6.48 -24.81
CA PRO A 290 5.91 -6.41 -25.51
C PRO A 290 7.06 -5.86 -24.64
N ASP A 291 6.75 -5.00 -23.68
CA ASP A 291 7.75 -4.36 -22.79
C ASP A 291 7.99 -5.16 -21.49
N GLY A 292 7.54 -6.42 -21.44
CA GLY A 292 7.62 -7.27 -20.24
C GLY A 292 6.67 -6.83 -19.12
N LYS A 293 5.72 -5.93 -19.40
CA LYS A 293 4.60 -5.60 -18.52
C LYS A 293 3.47 -6.61 -18.68
N LEU A 294 2.55 -6.64 -17.73
CA LEU A 294 1.30 -7.39 -17.85
C LEU A 294 0.21 -6.48 -18.42
N GLU A 295 -0.42 -6.92 -19.50
CA GLU A 295 -1.64 -6.32 -20.01
C GLU A 295 -2.85 -7.04 -19.42
N ILE A 296 -3.75 -6.27 -18.80
CA ILE A 296 -5.03 -6.76 -18.27
C ILE A 296 -6.14 -6.16 -19.13
N ALA A 297 -6.89 -7.03 -19.81
CA ALA A 297 -8.05 -6.64 -20.61
C ALA A 297 -9.32 -7.23 -19.98
N LEU A 298 -10.31 -6.39 -19.72
CA LEU A 298 -11.59 -6.76 -19.10
C LEU A 298 -12.74 -5.91 -19.65
N SER A 299 -13.98 -6.30 -19.37
CA SER A 299 -15.16 -5.46 -19.61
C SER A 299 -15.67 -4.89 -18.29
N LEU A 300 -16.09 -3.64 -18.28
CA LEU A 300 -16.77 -3.01 -17.16
C LEU A 300 -17.87 -2.10 -17.70
N ASP A 301 -19.10 -2.33 -17.26
CA ASP A 301 -20.30 -1.64 -17.75
C ASP A 301 -20.49 -1.78 -19.27
N GLY A 302 -20.15 -2.96 -19.80
CA GLY A 302 -20.23 -3.28 -21.23
C GLY A 302 -19.13 -2.64 -22.10
N ALA A 303 -18.20 -1.88 -21.51
CA ALA A 303 -17.08 -1.28 -22.20
C ALA A 303 -15.79 -2.08 -21.97
N THR A 304 -15.11 -2.45 -23.05
CA THR A 304 -13.79 -3.06 -22.96
C THR A 304 -12.75 -2.05 -22.50
N ARG A 305 -11.98 -2.42 -21.48
CA ARG A 305 -10.85 -1.66 -20.94
C ARG A 305 -9.61 -2.53 -20.99
N SER A 306 -8.48 -1.93 -21.36
CA SER A 306 -7.16 -2.55 -21.26
C SER A 306 -6.21 -1.57 -20.59
N PHE A 307 -5.37 -2.08 -19.70
CA PHE A 307 -4.34 -1.30 -19.02
C PHE A 307 -3.13 -2.19 -18.69
N GLU A 308 -1.99 -1.53 -18.50
CA GLU A 308 -0.73 -2.19 -18.18
C GLU A 308 -0.43 -2.10 -16.68
N VAL A 309 0.11 -3.18 -16.12
CA VAL A 309 0.70 -3.21 -14.78
C VAL A 309 2.11 -3.82 -14.86
N LEU A 310 2.93 -3.57 -13.85
CA LEU A 310 4.25 -4.18 -13.76
C LEU A 310 4.08 -5.70 -13.59
N TRP A 311 5.02 -6.49 -14.12
CA TRP A 311 4.87 -7.95 -14.08
C TRP A 311 4.92 -8.52 -12.66
N TRP A 312 5.55 -7.80 -11.72
CA TRP A 312 5.58 -8.12 -10.29
C TRP A 312 4.39 -7.54 -9.51
N GLY A 313 3.34 -7.11 -10.22
CA GLY A 313 2.10 -6.58 -9.70
C GLY A 313 2.02 -5.05 -9.77
N PRO A 314 0.82 -4.48 -9.52
CA PRO A 314 0.65 -3.03 -9.36
C PRO A 314 1.48 -2.51 -8.19
#